data_AF-A0A292QMU1-F1
#
_entry.id   AF-A0A292QMU1-F1
#
_cell.length_a   1.000
_cell.length_b   1.000
_cell.length_c   1.000
_cell.angle_alpha   90.00
_cell.angle_beta   90.00
_cell.angle_gamma   90.00
#
_symmetry.space_group_name_H-M   'P 1'
#
loop_
_entity.id
_entity.type
_entity.pdbx_description
1 polymer ?
#
loop_
_entity_poly.entity_id
_entity_poly.type
_entity_poly.pdbx_seq_one_letter_code
_entity_poly.pdbx_strand_id
1 'polypeptide(L)'
;MDDNIFNEKGEHKLEYLKKVIRTEVKIDFWEESVKIYVTIPQANERIENVENKLIGNVVNGRIRQKIIFKRFKVSEDFSTVTIDNYDWYIPVLFNRDSLKQQDIKTWEMVFYYIFKHEVSEALQKAKMSV
;
A
#
# COMPACT_ATOMS: atom_id res chain seq x y z
N MET A 1 6.89 -26.51 -3.21
CA MET A 1 5.75 -25.64 -2.87
C MET A 1 5.44 -25.93 -1.42
N ASP A 2 5.71 -24.97 -0.53
CA ASP A 2 5.42 -25.14 0.91
C ASP A 2 3.98 -24.72 1.20
N ASP A 3 3.08 -25.71 1.17
CA ASP A 3 1.67 -25.58 1.59
C ASP A 3 1.50 -25.44 3.12
N ASN A 4 2.59 -25.17 3.84
CA ASN A 4 2.54 -25.07 5.28
C ASN A 4 1.86 -23.75 5.70
N ILE A 5 0.63 -23.82 6.20
CA ILE A 5 -0.15 -22.65 6.66
C ILE A 5 0.34 -22.12 8.01
N PHE A 6 1.27 -22.81 8.67
CA PHE A 6 1.91 -22.40 9.91
C PHE A 6 3.36 -21.95 9.66
N ASN A 7 3.86 -21.01 10.48
CA ASN A 7 5.26 -20.59 10.47
C ASN A 7 6.13 -21.56 11.32
N GLU A 8 7.45 -21.34 11.34
CA GLU A 8 8.41 -22.17 12.10
C GLU A 8 8.14 -22.22 13.61
N LYS A 9 7.30 -21.32 14.12
CA LYS A 9 6.88 -21.26 15.53
C LYS A 9 5.51 -21.91 15.78
N GLY A 10 4.91 -22.54 14.76
CA GLY A 10 3.58 -23.15 14.85
C GLY A 10 2.42 -22.16 14.81
N GLU A 11 2.67 -20.87 14.52
CA GLU A 11 1.61 -19.86 14.41
C GLU A 11 1.05 -19.84 13.00
N HIS A 12 -0.25 -19.60 12.86
CA HIS A 12 -0.88 -19.50 11.53
C HIS A 12 -0.29 -18.31 10.75
N LYS A 13 0.15 -18.48 9.51
CA LYS A 13 0.79 -17.41 8.70
C LYS A 13 -0.09 -16.16 8.54
N LEU A 14 -1.41 -16.30 8.64
CA LEU A 14 -2.37 -15.18 8.68
C LEU A 14 -2.26 -14.30 9.95
N GLU A 15 -1.83 -14.85 11.10
CA GLU A 15 -1.55 -14.05 12.31
C GLU A 15 -0.50 -12.97 12.05
N TYR A 16 0.55 -13.33 11.31
CA TYR A 16 1.60 -12.39 10.93
C TYR A 16 1.07 -11.27 10.04
N LEU A 17 0.19 -11.58 9.08
CA LEU A 17 -0.42 -10.56 8.21
C LEU A 17 -1.27 -9.56 9.01
N LYS A 18 -1.85 -9.98 10.15
CA LYS A 18 -2.61 -9.12 11.07
C LYS A 18 -1.74 -8.20 11.94
N LYS A 19 -0.41 -8.30 11.89
CA LYS A 19 0.48 -7.51 12.77
C LYS A 19 1.40 -6.56 11.99
N VAL A 20 1.42 -6.64 10.65
CA VAL A 20 2.35 -5.87 9.81
C VAL A 20 1.63 -4.80 9.01
N ILE A 21 2.11 -3.56 9.12
CA ILE A 21 1.75 -2.45 8.24
C ILE A 21 2.19 -2.76 6.81
N ARG A 22 1.32 -2.53 5.83
CA ARG A 22 1.62 -2.78 4.41
C ARG A 22 1.26 -1.59 3.54
N THR A 23 2.08 -1.36 2.53
CA THR A 23 1.78 -0.43 1.44
C THR A 23 1.79 -1.21 0.13
N GLU A 24 0.71 -1.13 -0.62
CA GLU A 24 0.57 -1.73 -1.94
C GLU A 24 0.23 -0.63 -2.95
N VAL A 25 0.94 -0.59 -4.07
CA VAL A 25 0.70 0.37 -5.16
C VAL A 25 0.17 -0.40 -6.35
N LYS A 26 -1.00 -0.02 -6.86
CA LYS A 26 -1.59 -0.55 -8.09
C LYS A 26 -1.69 0.55 -9.12
N ILE A 27 -1.23 0.26 -10.34
CA ILE A 27 -1.10 1.23 -11.42
C ILE A 27 -1.87 0.69 -12.62
N ASP A 28 -2.68 1.55 -13.23
CA ASP A 28 -3.37 1.29 -14.47
C ASP A 28 -2.93 2.35 -15.50
N PHE A 29 -2.16 1.93 -16.50
CA PHE A 29 -1.67 2.82 -17.55
C PHE A 29 -2.73 3.15 -18.60
N TRP A 30 -3.78 2.33 -18.73
CA TRP A 30 -4.86 2.60 -19.66
C TRP A 30 -5.79 3.68 -19.11
N GLU A 31 -6.14 3.57 -17.82
CA GLU A 31 -6.93 4.59 -17.12
C GLU A 31 -6.10 5.77 -16.61
N GLU A 32 -4.78 5.72 -16.78
CA GLU A 32 -3.80 6.65 -16.21
C GLU A 32 -4.06 6.92 -14.72
N SER A 33 -4.17 5.85 -13.93
CA SER A 33 -4.54 5.94 -12.53
C SER A 33 -3.67 5.11 -11.60
N VAL A 34 -3.50 5.58 -10.37
CA VAL A 34 -2.77 4.89 -9.31
C VAL A 34 -3.62 4.80 -8.04
N LYS A 35 -3.59 3.63 -7.42
CA LYS A 35 -4.19 3.34 -6.11
C LYS A 35 -3.10 2.88 -5.15
N ILE A 36 -2.95 3.60 -4.05
CA ILE A 36 -2.04 3.23 -2.96
C ILE A 36 -2.88 2.81 -1.77
N TYR A 37 -2.74 1.54 -1.40
CA TYR A 37 -3.38 0.95 -0.23
C TYR A 37 -2.38 0.98 0.92
N VAL A 38 -2.72 1.69 1.99
CA VAL A 38 -1.99 1.64 3.25
C VAL A 38 -2.84 0.86 4.24
N THR A 39 -2.43 -0.38 4.48
CA THR A 39 -3.10 -1.31 5.38
C THR A 39 -2.43 -1.24 6.74
N ILE A 40 -3.14 -0.75 7.74
CA ILE A 40 -2.69 -0.71 9.13
C ILE A 40 -3.52 -1.72 9.94
N PRO A 41 -2.87 -2.73 10.52
CA PRO A 41 -3.53 -3.59 11.48
C PRO A 41 -3.83 -2.81 12.76
N GLN A 42 -5.07 -2.87 13.24
CA GLN A 42 -5.35 -2.42 14.60
C GLN A 42 -4.87 -3.51 15.56
N ALA A 43 -3.88 -3.19 16.38
CA ALA A 43 -3.61 -3.99 17.57
C ALA A 43 -4.88 -3.98 18.43
N ASN A 44 -5.24 -5.12 19.01
CA ASN A 44 -6.40 -5.25 19.87
C ASN A 44 -6.19 -4.42 21.14
N GLU A 45 -6.49 -3.13 21.10
CA GLU A 45 -6.78 -2.37 22.30
C GLU A 45 -8.11 -2.87 22.84
N ARG A 46 -8.02 -3.83 23.77
CA ARG A 46 -9.08 -4.24 24.70
C ARG A 46 -10.45 -4.37 24.03
N ILE A 47 -10.68 -5.47 23.32
CA ILE A 47 -12.05 -5.95 23.08
C ILE A 47 -12.51 -6.64 24.38
N GLU A 48 -12.76 -5.85 25.42
CA GLU A 48 -13.76 -6.26 26.41
C GLU A 48 -15.11 -5.91 25.80
N ASN A 49 -15.88 -6.96 25.48
CA ASN A 49 -17.30 -6.93 25.15
C ASN A 49 -17.73 -6.13 23.92
N VAL A 50 -17.85 -6.79 22.76
CA VAL A 50 -19.14 -6.90 22.05
C VAL A 50 -19.08 -8.18 21.22
N GLU A 51 -20.05 -9.08 21.46
CA GLU A 51 -20.46 -10.21 20.62
C GLU A 51 -19.74 -10.32 19.27
N ASN A 52 -18.66 -11.10 19.26
CA ASN A 52 -18.01 -11.52 18.03
C ASN A 52 -19.00 -12.39 17.24
N LYS A 53 -19.68 -11.78 16.26
CA LYS A 53 -20.35 -12.51 15.18
C LYS A 53 -19.28 -13.31 14.44
N LEU A 54 -19.18 -14.59 14.82
CA LEU A 54 -18.49 -15.64 14.10
C LEU A 54 -19.08 -15.74 12.68
N ILE A 55 -18.40 -15.14 11.72
CA ILE A 55 -18.55 -15.50 10.31
C ILE A 55 -17.25 -16.22 9.93
N GLY A 56 -17.30 -17.56 9.91
CA GLY A 56 -16.26 -18.46 9.39
C GLY A 56 -14.82 -18.19 9.84
N ASN A 57 -14.38 -18.80 10.95
CA ASN A 57 -12.98 -19.02 11.37
C ASN A 57 -11.96 -17.84 11.28
N VAL A 58 -12.38 -16.60 11.06
CA VAL A 58 -11.50 -15.44 11.05
C VAL A 58 -11.88 -14.54 12.22
N VAL A 59 -11.04 -14.52 13.25
CA VAL A 59 -11.05 -13.46 14.27
C VAL A 59 -10.81 -12.14 13.54
N ASN A 60 -11.88 -11.34 13.40
CA ASN A 60 -11.92 -10.04 12.71
C ASN A 60 -11.10 -9.01 13.51
N GLY A 61 -9.77 -9.03 13.35
CA GLY A 61 -8.97 -7.85 13.64
C GLY A 61 -9.41 -6.75 12.66
N ARG A 62 -9.92 -5.63 13.17
CA ARG A 62 -10.34 -4.51 12.31
C ARG A 62 -9.10 -4.01 11.55
N ILE A 63 -9.12 -4.14 10.23
CA ILE A 63 -8.09 -3.59 9.35
C ILE A 63 -8.52 -2.16 8.99
N ARG A 64 -7.69 -1.17 9.32
CA ARG A 64 -7.86 0.18 8.76
C ARG A 64 -7.07 0.26 7.47
N GLN A 65 -7.77 0.49 6.37
CA GLN A 65 -7.15 0.70 5.07
C GLN A 65 -7.38 2.15 4.63
N LYS A 66 -6.30 2.89 4.41
CA LYS A 66 -6.36 4.17 3.69
C LYS A 66 -6.10 3.89 2.22
N ILE A 67 -6.95 4.43 1.35
CA ILE A 67 -6.79 4.33 -0.09
C ILE A 67 -6.50 5.74 -0.61
N ILE A 68 -5.33 5.92 -1.23
CA ILE A 68 -5.01 7.12 -2.00
C ILE A 68 -5.27 6.77 -3.45
N PHE A 69 -6.21 7.45 -4.08
CA PHE A 69 -6.50 7.29 -5.51
C PHE A 69 -6.20 8.59 -6.23
N LYS A 70 -5.41 8.50 -7.29
CA LYS A 70 -5.03 9.65 -8.13
C LYS A 70 -5.06 9.26 -9.59
N ARG A 71 -5.45 10.20 -10.43
CA ARG A 71 -5.16 10.16 -11.86
C ARG A 71 -3.84 10.86 -12.11
N PHE A 72 -3.12 10.39 -13.13
CA PHE A 72 -1.85 10.97 -13.51
C PHE A 72 -1.77 11.17 -15.03
N LYS A 73 -0.78 11.93 -15.47
CA LYS A 73 -0.30 11.94 -16.85
C LYS A 73 1.21 11.90 -16.84
N VAL A 74 1.82 11.26 -17.84
CA VAL A 74 3.27 11.18 -17.96
C VAL A 74 3.72 12.08 -19.10
N SER A 75 4.78 12.86 -18.91
CA SER A 75 5.37 13.62 -20.01
C SER A 75 5.95 12.70 -21.09
N GLU A 76 5.98 13.16 -22.34
CA GLU A 76 6.49 12.36 -23.47
C GLU A 76 7.95 11.91 -23.30
N ASP A 77 8.75 12.73 -22.61
CA ASP A 77 10.16 12.45 -22.31
C ASP A 77 10.37 11.64 -21.03
N PHE A 78 9.28 11.26 -20.36
CA PHE A 78 9.26 10.51 -19.10
C PHE A 78 10.07 11.19 -17.98
N SER A 79 10.11 12.53 -17.98
CA SER A 79 10.78 13.33 -16.96
C SER A 79 9.84 13.80 -15.84
N THR A 80 8.53 13.85 -16.09
CA THR A 80 7.54 14.27 -15.10
C THR A 80 6.28 13.40 -15.09
N VAL A 81 5.61 13.40 -13.94
CA VAL A 81 4.25 12.89 -13.76
C VAL A 81 3.37 14.04 -13.27
N THR A 82 2.32 14.38 -14.00
CA THR A 82 1.33 15.39 -13.58
C THR A 82 0.25 14.71 -12.74
N ILE A 83 0.02 15.19 -11.51
CA ILE A 83 -1.03 14.71 -10.59
C ILE A 83 -1.69 15.92 -9.94
N ASP A 84 -3.03 15.98 -9.94
CA ASP A 84 -3.81 17.11 -9.40
C ASP A 84 -3.36 18.49 -9.93
N ASN A 85 -2.95 18.55 -11.21
CA ASN A 85 -2.39 19.74 -11.87
C ASN A 85 -1.01 20.19 -11.34
N TYR A 86 -0.32 19.35 -10.58
CA TYR A 86 1.07 19.57 -10.17
C TYR A 86 2.00 18.60 -10.89
N ASP A 87 3.11 19.12 -11.39
CA ASP A 87 4.15 18.31 -12.02
C ASP A 87 5.15 17.80 -10.99
N TRP A 88 5.31 16.48 -10.95
CA TRP A 88 6.27 15.80 -10.12
C TRP A 88 7.44 15.33 -10.98
N TYR A 89 8.63 15.88 -10.72
CA TYR A 89 9.83 15.43 -11.41
C TYR A 89 10.18 13.99 -11.03
N ILE A 90 10.41 13.16 -12.04
CA ILE A 90 10.94 11.81 -11.88
C ILE A 90 12.46 11.91 -11.70
N PRO A 91 13.01 11.48 -10.56
CA PRO A 91 14.46 11.48 -10.33
C PRO A 91 15.23 10.71 -11.42
N VAL A 92 16.38 11.25 -11.83
CA VAL A 92 17.24 10.66 -12.87
C VAL A 92 17.80 9.27 -12.54
N LEU A 93 17.71 8.85 -11.28
CA LEU A 93 18.08 7.50 -10.84
C LEU A 93 17.12 6.42 -11.37
N PHE A 94 15.91 6.79 -11.79
CA PHE A 94 14.96 5.86 -12.40
C PHE A 94 15.32 5.66 -13.88
N ASN A 95 15.44 4.40 -14.28
CA ASN A 95 15.78 4.05 -15.66
C ASN A 95 14.64 4.48 -16.61
N ARG A 96 14.94 5.41 -17.52
CA ARG A 96 13.96 5.95 -18.49
C ARG A 96 13.45 4.90 -19.47
N ASP A 97 14.28 3.93 -19.86
CA ASP A 97 13.87 2.87 -20.78
C ASP A 97 12.88 1.92 -20.08
N SER A 98 13.10 1.61 -18.79
CA SER A 98 12.14 0.86 -17.97
C SER A 98 10.81 1.60 -17.82
N LEU A 99 10.83 2.93 -17.65
CA LEU A 99 9.61 3.75 -17.59
C LEU A 99 8.82 3.70 -18.91
N LYS A 100 9.52 3.83 -20.05
CA LYS A 100 8.93 3.73 -21.40
C LYS A 100 8.31 2.37 -21.67
N GLN A 101 8.93 1.31 -21.16
CA GLN A 101 8.41 -0.06 -21.25
C GLN A 101 7.27 -0.35 -20.27
N GLN A 102 6.83 0.65 -19.49
CA GLN A 102 5.81 0.51 -18.45
C GLN A 102 6.16 -0.59 -17.43
N ASP A 103 7.45 -0.72 -17.09
CA ASP A 103 7.88 -1.67 -16.06
C ASP A 103 7.22 -1.34 -14.71
N ILE A 104 6.35 -2.25 -14.25
CA ILE A 104 5.49 -2.02 -13.10
C ILE A 104 6.31 -1.72 -11.85
N LYS A 105 7.44 -2.41 -11.63
CA LYS A 105 8.27 -2.21 -10.44
C LYS A 105 8.93 -0.84 -10.40
N THR A 106 9.43 -0.37 -11.54
CA THR A 106 9.98 0.98 -11.66
C THR A 106 8.91 2.02 -11.35
N TRP A 107 7.70 1.85 -11.92
CA TRP A 107 6.60 2.77 -11.69
C TRP A 107 6.04 2.73 -10.25
N GLU A 108 5.98 1.55 -9.61
CA GLU A 108 5.65 1.42 -8.18
C GLU A 108 6.60 2.27 -7.33
N MET A 109 7.92 2.24 -7.63
CA MET A 109 8.91 3.04 -6.91
C MET A 109 8.75 4.55 -7.18
N VAL A 110 8.44 4.96 -8.41
CA VAL A 110 8.16 6.36 -8.74
C VAL A 110 6.97 6.88 -7.94
N PHE A 111 5.84 6.16 -7.94
CA PHE A 111 4.68 6.59 -7.17
C PHE A 111 4.92 6.51 -5.66
N TYR A 112 5.66 5.51 -5.17
CA TYR A 112 6.07 5.50 -3.78
C TYR A 112 6.89 6.75 -3.42
N TYR A 113 7.82 7.17 -4.27
CA TYR A 113 8.60 8.39 -4.08
C TYR A 113 7.72 9.65 -4.04
N ILE A 114 6.77 9.77 -4.98
CA ILE A 114 5.83 10.91 -5.06
C ILE A 114 4.95 10.97 -3.80
N PHE A 115 4.37 9.83 -3.39
CA PHE A 115 3.41 9.77 -2.29
C PHE A 115 4.03 9.47 -0.91
N LYS A 116 5.37 9.44 -0.80
CA LYS A 116 6.07 9.05 0.44
C LYS A 116 5.60 9.82 1.66
N HIS A 117 5.29 11.11 1.51
CA HIS A 117 4.82 11.96 2.60
C HIS A 117 3.39 11.60 3.01
N GLU A 118 2.45 11.51 2.06
CA GLU A 118 1.06 11.11 2.34
C GLU A 118 0.95 9.71 2.96
N VAL A 119 1.79 8.77 2.50
CA VAL A 119 1.91 7.44 3.07
C VAL A 119 2.48 7.54 4.50
N SER A 120 3.58 8.27 4.70
CA SER A 120 4.19 8.43 6.03
C SER A 120 3.25 9.07 7.04
N GLU A 121 2.50 10.10 6.65
CA GLU A 121 1.49 10.72 7.49
C GLU A 121 0.35 9.76 7.85
N ALA A 122 -0.10 8.95 6.90
CA ALA A 122 -1.10 7.92 7.16
C ALA A 122 -0.60 6.92 8.21
N LEU A 123 0.67 6.54 8.14
CA LEU A 123 1.31 5.66 9.11
C LEU A 123 1.48 6.32 10.49
N GLN A 124 1.89 7.59 10.54
CA GLN A 124 2.07 8.33 11.80
C GLN A 124 0.74 8.53 12.53
N LYS A 125 -0.32 8.99 11.84
CA LYS A 125 -1.65 9.15 12.44
C LYS A 125 -2.17 7.84 13.03
N ALA A 126 -1.85 6.73 12.39
CA ALA A 126 -2.25 5.42 12.87
C ALA A 126 -1.46 4.97 14.11
N LYS A 127 -0.17 5.34 14.22
CA LYS A 127 0.66 5.08 15.40
C LYS A 127 0.31 5.98 16.60
N MET A 128 -0.17 7.19 16.36
CA MET A 128 -0.58 8.14 17.41
C MET A 128 -2.03 7.93 17.89
N SER A 129 -2.81 7.09 17.20
CA SER A 129 -4.17 6.71 17.60
C SER A 129 -4.18 5.45 18.50
N VAL A 130 -3.02 5.15 19.11
CA VAL A 130 -2.74 4.08 20.08
C VAL A 130 -2.35 4.79 21.39
#